data_AF-A0A926VKH4-F1
#
_entry.id   AF-A0A926VKH4-F1
#
_cell.length_a   1.000
_cell.length_b   1.000
_cell.length_c   1.000
_cell.angle_alpha   90.00
_cell.angle_beta   90.00
_cell.angle_gamma   90.00
#
_symmetry.space_group_name_H-M   'P 1'
#
loop_
_entity.id
_entity.type
_entity.pdbx_description
1 polymer ?
#
loop_
_entity_poly.entity_id
_entity_poly.type
_entity_poly.pdbx_seq_one_letter_code
_entity_poly.pdbx_strand_id
1 'polypeptide(L)' 'MTLIRFPYKRIEGSLQPIIPIGIKLETSWFPINVYVDSGATYTILKAEIADE' A
#
# COMPACT_ATOMS: atom_id res chain seq x y z
N MET A 1 3.55 -24.05 2.78
CA MET A 1 3.37 -22.61 3.08
C MET A 1 3.98 -21.81 1.95
N THR A 2 3.18 -21.01 1.25
CA THR A 2 3.70 -20.09 0.22
C THR A 2 4.28 -18.87 0.90
N LEU A 3 5.54 -18.54 0.62
CA LEU A 3 6.20 -17.35 1.16
C LEU A 3 5.97 -16.18 0.19
N ILE A 4 5.05 -15.28 0.52
CA ILE A 4 4.78 -14.08 -0.29
C ILE A 4 5.89 -13.05 0.01
N ARG A 5 6.61 -12.60 -1.02
CA ARG A 5 7.64 -11.56 -0.91
C ARG A 5 7.22 -10.32 -1.69
N PHE A 6 7.38 -9.16 -1.07
CA PHE A 6 7.22 -7.87 -1.74
C PHE A 6 8.60 -7.18 -1.79
N PRO A 7 9.22 -7.07 -2.97
CA PRO A 7 10.50 -6.39 -3.09
C PRO A 7 10.32 -4.89 -2.84
N TYR A 8 11.36 -4.25 -2.28
CA TYR A 8 11.35 -2.81 -2.10
C TYR A 8 11.39 -2.12 -3.46
N LYS A 9 10.63 -1.05 -3.62
CA LYS A 9 10.58 -0.26 -4.85
C LYS A 9 11.68 0.79 -4.85
N ARG A 10 12.36 0.97 -5.98
CA ARG A 10 13.35 2.04 -6.12
C ARG A 10 12.65 3.35 -6.49
N ILE A 11 12.73 4.34 -5.62
CA ILE A 11 12.14 5.67 -5.80
C ILE A 11 13.20 6.70 -5.43
N GLU A 12 13.47 7.65 -6.34
CA GLU A 12 14.44 8.74 -6.12
C GLU A 12 15.81 8.24 -5.61
N GLY A 13 16.28 7.11 -6.15
CA GLY A 13 17.57 6.51 -5.75
C GLY A 13 17.56 5.73 -4.44
N SER A 14 16.46 5.73 -3.69
CA SER A 14 16.28 4.99 -2.43
C SER A 14 15.38 3.76 -2.60
N LEU A 15 15.56 2.74 -1.75
CA LEU A 15 14.69 1.57 -1.70
C LEU A 15 13.61 1.79 -0.65
N GLN A 16 12.35 1.81 -1.09
CA GLN A 16 11.19 2.12 -0.26
C GLN A 16 10.29 0.88 -0.11
N PRO A 17 9.83 0.54 1.10
CA PRO A 17 8.96 -0.61 1.36
C PRO A 17 7.51 -0.33 0.97
N ILE A 18 7.24 -0.26 -0.34
CA ILE A 18 5.91 0.06 -0.87
C ILE A 18 5.28 -1.19 -1.47
N ILE A 19 4.11 -1.59 -0.96
CA ILE A 19 3.40 -2.80 -1.38
C ILE A 19 2.03 -2.46 -1.96
N PRO A 20 1.55 -3.22 -2.96
CA PRO A 20 0.16 -3.12 -3.41
C PRO A 20 -0.76 -3.82 -2.40
N ILE A 21 -1.86 -3.18 -2.04
CA ILE A 21 -2.97 -3.80 -1.29
C ILE A 21 -4.28 -3.54 -2.01
N GLY A 22 -5.26 -4.41 -1.81
CA GLY A 22 -6.64 -4.13 -2.20
C GLY A 22 -7.36 -3.42 -1.05
N ILE A 23 -8.11 -2.37 -1.38
CA ILE A 23 -9.10 -1.78 -0.49
C ILE A 23 -10.47 -2.06 -1.07
N LYS A 24 -11.40 -2.51 -0.22
CA LYS A 24 -12.79 -2.69 -0.62
C LYS A 24 -13.56 -1.40 -0.33
N LEU A 25 -14.04 -0.75 -1.38
CA LEU A 25 -14.93 0.41 -1.30
C LEU A 25 -16.30 -0.02 -1.81
N GLU A 26 -17.36 0.23 -1.02
CA GLU A 26 -18.75 -0.16 -1.29
C GLU A 26 -18.92 -1.60 -1.82
N THR A 27 -18.79 -1.78 -3.14
CA THR A 27 -18.97 -3.04 -3.86
C THR A 27 -17.73 -3.53 -4.60
N SER A 28 -16.67 -2.73 -4.73
CA SER A 28 -15.52 -2.99 -5.59
C SER A 28 -14.20 -3.01 -4.82
N TRP A 29 -13.23 -3.78 -5.33
CA TRP A 29 -11.86 -3.81 -4.81
C TRP A 29 -10.97 -2.91 -5.67
N PHE A 30 -10.30 -1.98 -5.04
CA PHE A 30 -9.39 -1.04 -5.68
C PHE A 30 -7.95 -1.30 -5.24
N PRO A 31 -7.02 -1.50 -6.18
CA PRO A 31 -5.62 -1.68 -5.84
C PRO A 31 -4.97 -0.33 -5.53
N ILE A 32 -4.36 -0.20 -4.36
CA ILE A 32 -3.57 0.97 -3.99
C ILE A 32 -2.16 0.57 -3.58
N ASN A 33 -1.21 1.48 -3.76
CA ASN A 33 0.15 1.31 -3.22
C ASN A 33 0.24 1.97 -1.85
N VAL A 34 0.69 1.24 -0.84
CA VAL A 34 0.90 1.75 0.51
C VAL A 34 2.35 1.63 0.92
N TYR A 35 2.81 2.62 1.70
CA TYR A 35 4.10 2.59 2.34
C TYR A 35 4.01 1.80 3.65
N VAL A 36 4.92 0.86 3.89
CA VAL A 36 4.97 0.07 5.13
C VAL A 36 5.82 0.80 6.15
N ASP A 37 5.18 1.34 7.19
CA ASP A 37 5.82 2.03 8.30
C ASP A 37 5.52 1.31 9.63
N SER A 38 6.52 0.67 10.21
CA SER A 38 6.38 0.01 11.52
C SER A 38 6.30 1.00 12.69
N GLY A 39 6.63 2.28 12.47
CA GLY A 39 6.48 3.35 13.44
C GLY A 39 5.08 3.98 13.46
N ALA A 40 4.24 3.69 12.46
CA ALA A 40 2.89 4.21 12.38
C ALA A 40 1.90 3.35 13.19
N THR A 41 1.16 3.98 14.11
CA THR A 41 0.08 3.31 14.85
C THR A 41 -1.17 3.09 14.00
N TYR A 42 -1.38 3.95 13.00
CA TYR A 42 -2.56 3.94 12.13
C TYR A 42 -2.15 4.04 10.67
N THR A 43 -2.92 3.38 9.81
CA THR A 43 -2.82 3.55 8.36
C THR A 43 -3.46 4.87 7.95
N ILE A 44 -2.73 5.69 7.22
CA ILE A 44 -3.23 6.95 6.66
C ILE A 44 -3.34 6.79 5.14
N LEU A 45 -4.52 7.11 4.61
CA LEU A 45 -4.84 7.07 3.19
C LEU A 45 -5.28 8.46 2.74
N LYS A 46 -4.98 8.81 1.49
CA LYS A 46 -5.49 10.04 0.88
C LYS A 46 -7.01 9.95 0.71
N ALA A 47 -7.71 11.05 0.98
CA ALA A 47 -9.16 11.12 0.82
C ALA A 47 -9.61 10.85 -0.63
N GLU A 48 -8.80 11.22 -1.62
CA GLU A 48 -8.99 10.94 -3.05
C GLU A 48 -9.26 9.46 -3.35
N ILE A 49 -8.79 8.54 -2.50
CA ILE A 49 -9.06 7.09 -2.66
C ILE A 49 -10.56 6.78 -2.51
N ALA A 50 -11.32 7.59 -1.78
CA ALA A 50 -12.76 7.41 -1.64
C ALA A 50 -13.57 7.89 -2.86
N ASP A 51 -12.92 8.58 -3.81
CA ASP A 51 -13.55 9.06 -5.04
C ASP A 51 -13.44 8.05 -6.21
N GLU A 52 -12.77 6.91 -6.00
CA GLU A 52 -12.63 5.78 -6.95
C GLU A 52 -13.85 4.84 -6.94
#